data_AF-A0A817WSW9-F1
#
_entry.id   AF-A0A817WSW9-F1
#
_cell.length_a   1.000
_cell.length_b   1.000
_cell.length_c   1.000
_cell.angle_alpha   90.00
_cell.angle_beta   90.00
_cell.angle_gamma   90.00
#
_symmetry.space_group_name_H-M   'P 1'
#
loop_
_entity.id
_entity.type
_entity.pdbx_description
1 polymer ?
#
loop_
_entity_poly.entity_id
_entity_poly.type
_entity_poly.pdbx_seq_one_letter_code
_entity_poly.pdbx_strand_id
1 'polypeptide(L)' 'MNEIDRYNALTVEEEYTNPLTFWQQQHIQLAYPTLYPLAKRTFAVPCSSAAVERQFSAA' A
#
# COMPACT_ATOMS: atom_id res chain seq x y z
N MET A 1 2.09 20.33 -10.20
CA MET A 1 1.15 19.32 -9.68
C MET A 1 1.96 18.35 -8.85
N ASN A 2 1.70 18.29 -7.54
CA ASN A 2 2.49 17.46 -6.63
C ASN A 2 2.05 15.97 -6.74
N GLU A 3 2.74 15.05 -6.06
CA GLU A 3 2.37 13.63 -6.08
C GLU A 3 0.97 13.35 -5.53
N ILE A 4 0.54 14.09 -4.52
CA ILE A 4 -0.77 13.94 -3.87
C ILE A 4 -1.90 14.36 -4.82
N ASP A 5 -1.74 15.48 -5.53
CA ASP A 5 -2.69 15.96 -6.53
C ASP A 5 -2.87 14.93 -7.64
N ARG A 6 -1.76 14.29 -8.09
CA ARG A 6 -1.79 13.24 -9.12
C ARG A 6 -2.48 11.97 -8.63
N TYR A 7 -2.21 11.58 -7.39
CA TYR A 7 -2.85 10.41 -6.77
C TYR A 7 -4.35 10.64 -6.56
N ASN A 8 -4.76 11.81 -6.10
CA ASN A 8 -6.17 12.14 -5.88
C ASN A 8 -6.97 12.26 -7.18
N ALA A 9 -6.31 12.67 -8.26
CA ALA A 9 -6.92 12.74 -9.60
C ALA A 9 -6.92 11.38 -10.33
N LEU A 10 -6.26 10.36 -9.78
CA LEU A 10 -6.18 9.04 -10.39
C LEU A 10 -7.51 8.29 -10.23
N THR A 11 -8.17 8.03 -11.35
CA THR A 11 -9.31 7.10 -11.40
C THR A 11 -8.79 5.68 -11.61
N VAL A 12 -8.93 4.83 -10.59
CA VAL A 12 -8.59 3.41 -10.68
C VAL A 12 -9.84 2.67 -11.16
N GLU A 13 -9.82 2.14 -12.39
CA GLU A 13 -10.97 1.49 -13.03
C GLU A 13 -11.19 0.02 -12.65
N GLU A 14 -10.48 -0.53 -11.64
CA GLU A 14 -10.57 -1.96 -11.32
C GLU A 14 -11.12 -2.30 -9.93
N GLU A 15 -12.02 -3.28 -9.95
CA GLU A 15 -12.57 -4.08 -8.85
C GLU A 15 -11.46 -4.60 -7.91
N TYR A 16 -11.54 -4.22 -6.63
CA TYR A 16 -10.82 -4.83 -5.49
C TYR A 16 -9.34 -5.16 -5.72
N THR A 17 -8.55 -4.24 -6.28
CA THR A 17 -7.10 -4.42 -6.36
C THR A 17 -6.48 -4.35 -4.98
N ASN A 18 -5.67 -5.36 -4.61
CA ASN A 18 -4.84 -5.32 -3.41
C ASN A 18 -3.98 -4.03 -3.42
N PRO A 19 -4.12 -3.13 -2.43
CA PRO A 19 -3.38 -1.86 -2.42
C PRO A 19 -1.87 -2.08 -2.52
N LEU A 20 -1.35 -3.18 -1.96
CA LEU A 20 0.07 -3.50 -2.04
C LEU A 20 0.50 -3.81 -3.48
N THR A 21 -0.31 -4.53 -4.26
CA THR A 21 0.05 -4.87 -5.65
C THR A 21 0.05 -3.64 -6.54
N PHE A 22 -0.88 -2.70 -6.32
CA PHE A 22 -0.87 -1.39 -6.98
C PHE A 22 0.47 -0.66 -6.76
N TRP A 23 0.89 -0.50 -5.50
CA TRP A 23 2.13 0.22 -5.18
C TRP A 23 3.40 -0.51 -5.64
N GLN A 24 3.35 -1.83 -5.84
CA GLN A 24 4.49 -2.61 -6.34
C GLN A 24 4.74 -2.47 -7.84
N GLN A 25 3.79 -1.94 -8.63
CA GLN A 25 3.96 -1.80 -10.07
C GLN A 25 5.07 -0.79 -10.40
N GLN A 26 6.00 -1.18 -11.29
CA GLN A 26 7.17 -0.36 -11.63
C GLN A 26 6.81 1.05 -12.12
N HIS A 27 5.75 1.17 -12.92
CA HIS A 27 5.28 2.45 -13.44
C HIS A 27 4.70 3.35 -12.33
N ILE A 28 4.03 2.78 -11.32
CA ILE A 28 3.56 3.50 -10.13
C ILE A 28 4.74 3.98 -9.28
N GLN A 29 5.76 3.14 -9.08
CA GLN A 29 6.97 3.52 -8.33
C GLN A 29 7.71 4.70 -8.97
N LEU A 30 7.79 4.73 -10.30
CA LEU A 30 8.40 5.82 -11.05
C LEU A 30 7.53 7.10 -11.05
N ALA A 31 6.21 6.95 -11.07
CA ALA A 31 5.28 8.08 -11.05
C ALA A 31 5.20 8.77 -9.68
N TYR A 32 5.37 8.01 -8.60
CA TYR A 32 5.17 8.42 -7.21
C TYR A 32 6.39 8.11 -6.32
N PRO A 33 7.57 8.67 -6.59
CA PRO A 33 8.80 8.32 -5.88
C PRO A 33 8.76 8.63 -4.37
N THR A 34 7.93 9.56 -3.92
CA THR A 34 7.79 9.94 -2.50
C THR A 34 6.63 9.19 -1.82
N LEU A 35 5.50 9.04 -2.49
CA LEU A 35 4.32 8.36 -1.93
C LEU A 35 4.47 6.84 -1.91
N TYR A 36 5.15 6.23 -2.88
CA TYR A 36 5.39 4.79 -2.90
C TYR A 36 6.06 4.24 -1.63
N PRO A 37 7.21 4.76 -1.17
CA PRO A 37 7.85 4.26 0.04
C PRO A 37 7.01 4.51 1.29
N LEU A 38 6.23 5.59 1.32
CA LEU A 38 5.30 5.88 2.40
C LEU A 38 4.16 4.85 2.44
N ALA A 39 3.51 4.61 1.29
CA ALA A 39 2.43 3.64 1.14
C ALA A 39 2.87 2.24 1.59
N LYS A 40 4.05 1.77 1.15
CA LYS A 40 4.59 0.47 1.59
C LYS A 40 4.79 0.37 3.10
N ARG A 41 5.29 1.42 3.74
CA ARG A 41 5.47 1.43 5.20
C ARG A 41 4.13 1.38 5.91
N THR A 42 3.16 2.17 5.46
CA THR A 42 1.82 2.22 6.04
C THR A 42 1.10 0.88 5.89
N PHE A 43 1.12 0.26 4.70
CA PHE A 43 0.46 -1.04 4.48
C PHE A 43 1.19 -2.22 5.13
N ALA A 44 2.44 -2.05 5.56
CA ALA A 44 3.14 -3.07 6.34
C ALA A 44 2.74 -3.08 7.81
N VAL A 45 2.05 -2.04 8.30
CA VAL A 45 1.58 -1.97 9.69
C VAL A 45 0.37 -2.90 9.85
N PRO A 46 0.43 -3.92 10.72
CA PRO A 46 -0.72 -4.75 11.00
C PRO A 46 -1.85 -3.91 11.60
N CYS A 47 -3.08 -4.13 11.15
CA CYS A 47 -4.25 -3.43 11.70
C CYS A 47 -4.61 -3.90 13.12
N SER A 48 -3.93 -4.93 13.66
CA SER A 48 -4.21 -5.51 14.97
C SER A 48 -2.92 -5.92 15.68
N SER A 49 -2.90 -5.73 16.99
CA SER A 49 -1.87 -6.27 17.88
C SER A 49 -1.91 -7.80 17.97
N ALA A 50 -3.05 -8.41 17.62
CA ALA A 50 -3.26 -9.84 17.62
C ALA A 50 -2.66 -10.56 16.40
N ALA A 51 -2.01 -9.84 15.47
CA ALA A 51 -1.53 -10.41 14.22
C ALA A 51 -0.56 -11.61 14.40
N VAL A 52 0.08 -11.71 15.57
CA VAL A 52 1.02 -12.77 15.95
C VAL A 52 0.42 -13.84 16.88
N GLU A 53 -0.83 -13.68 17.33
CA GLU A 53 -1.46 -14.60 18.30
C GLU A 53 -1.58 -16.04 17.79
N ARG A 54 -1.68 -16.22 16.47
CA ARG A 54 -1.66 -17.55 15.86
C ARG A 54 -0.34 -18.29 16.08
N GLN A 55 0.79 -17.57 16.10
CA GLN A 55 2.10 -18.17 16.37
C GLN A 55 2.26 -18.52 17.85
N PHE A 56 1.71 -17.71 18.75
CA PHE A 56 1.69 -18.01 20.20
C PHE A 56 0.78 -19.19 20.55
N SER A 57 -0.32 -19.38 19.82
CA SER A 57 -1.28 -20.48 20.09
C SER A 57 -0.82 -21.85 19.56
N ALA A 58 0.18 -21.86 18.67
CA ALA A 58 0.73 -23.09 18.08
C ALA A 58 2.00 -23.60 18.79
N ALA A 59 2.43 -22.91 19.87
CA ALA A 59 3.60 -23.23 20.69
C ALA A 59 3.21 -24.02 21.94
#